data_AF-F3FQX0-F1
#
_entry.id   AF-F3FQX0-F1
#
_cell.length_a   1.000
_cell.length_b   1.000
_cell.length_c   1.000
_cell.angle_alpha   90.00
_cell.angle_beta   90.00
_cell.angle_gamma   90.00
#
_symmetry.space_group_name_H-M   'P 1'
#
loop_
_entity.id
_entity.type
_entity.pdbx_description
1 polymer ?
#
loop_
_entity_poly.entity_id
_entity_poly.type
_entity_poly.pdbx_seq_one_letter_code
_entity_poly.pdbx_strand_id
1 'polypeptide(L)'
;MKVSLSDAGIQKSANEKKPKSNDDIESSGLPNQTQKTLKMIRELKQKIEEKQQELQKVAADQNMDPTIKKTRLGSLLAAIATLTAGLATANNALTKQAREGKLSDDQLQQAQQLAAK
;
A
#
# COMPACT_ATOMS: atom_id res chain seq x y z
N MET A 1 -40.77 -4.97 5.77
CA MET A 1 -39.93 -5.56 4.71
C MET A 1 -38.56 -5.84 5.31
N LYS A 2 -38.07 -7.09 5.30
CA LYS A 2 -36.69 -7.40 5.71
C LYS A 2 -35.78 -7.05 4.54
N VAL A 3 -34.93 -6.04 4.70
CA VAL A 3 -33.90 -5.71 3.72
C VAL A 3 -32.79 -6.76 3.82
N SER A 4 -32.82 -7.73 2.91
CA SER A 4 -31.65 -8.54 2.61
C SER A 4 -30.63 -7.62 1.95
N LEU A 5 -29.73 -7.05 2.75
CA LEU A 5 -28.49 -6.44 2.28
C LEU A 5 -27.68 -7.57 1.63
N SER A 6 -27.88 -7.71 0.32
CA SER A 6 -27.35 -8.77 -0.52
C SER A 6 -25.88 -9.04 -0.24
N ASP A 7 -25.54 -10.31 -0.04
CA ASP A 7 -24.16 -10.81 0.12
C ASP A 7 -23.19 -10.27 -0.96
N ALA A 8 -23.70 -9.86 -2.12
CA ALA A 8 -22.95 -9.20 -3.20
C ALA A 8 -22.26 -7.88 -2.76
N GLY A 9 -22.83 -7.12 -1.81
CA GLY A 9 -22.24 -5.90 -1.28
C GLY A 9 -21.04 -6.19 -0.38
N ILE A 10 -21.12 -7.25 0.43
CA ILE A 10 -20.03 -7.69 1.31
C ILE A 10 -18.93 -8.42 0.51
N GLN A 11 -19.29 -9.14 -0.55
CA GLN A 11 -18.31 -9.80 -1.42
C GLN A 11 -17.44 -8.80 -2.20
N LYS A 12 -17.97 -7.66 -2.64
CA LYS A 12 -17.14 -6.59 -3.23
C LYS A 12 -16.13 -6.03 -2.22
N SER A 13 -16.57 -5.70 -1.01
CA SER A 13 -15.68 -5.16 0.04
C SER A 13 -14.66 -6.19 0.57
N ALA A 14 -14.95 -7.48 0.47
CA ALA A 14 -14.02 -8.56 0.83
C ALA A 14 -12.99 -8.85 -0.28
N ASN A 15 -13.37 -8.70 -1.55
CA ASN A 15 -12.48 -8.93 -2.69
C ASN A 15 -11.61 -7.69 -3.01
N GLU A 16 -12.04 -6.49 -2.60
CA GLU A 16 -11.27 -5.22 -2.66
C GLU A 16 -10.09 -5.17 -1.66
N LYS A 17 -10.07 -6.05 -0.66
CA LYS A 17 -8.96 -6.19 0.31
C LYS A 17 -8.00 -7.33 -0.01
N LYS A 18 -8.09 -7.95 -1.19
CA LYS A 18 -6.95 -8.73 -1.67
C LYS A 18 -5.83 -7.75 -1.98
N PRO A 19 -4.56 -8.03 -1.60
CA PRO A 19 -3.45 -7.26 -2.13
C PRO A 19 -3.64 -7.20 -3.65
N LYS A 20 -3.59 -5.98 -4.22
CA LYS A 20 -3.60 -5.79 -5.69
C LYS A 20 -2.71 -6.89 -6.26
N SER A 21 -3.30 -7.79 -7.04
CA SER A 21 -2.57 -8.98 -7.51
C SER A 21 -1.25 -8.54 -8.12
N ASN A 22 -0.16 -9.21 -7.77
CA ASN A 22 1.16 -8.87 -8.28
C ASN A 22 1.36 -9.32 -9.72
N ASP A 23 0.33 -9.88 -10.36
CA ASP A 23 0.35 -10.37 -11.73
C ASP A 23 0.90 -9.34 -12.71
N ASP A 24 0.51 -8.06 -12.59
CA ASP A 24 1.00 -7.00 -13.48
C ASP A 24 2.49 -6.68 -13.31
N ILE A 25 3.06 -6.97 -12.14
CA ILE A 25 4.51 -6.89 -11.88
C ILE A 25 5.20 -8.18 -12.35
N GLU A 26 4.58 -9.35 -12.13
CA GLU A 26 5.15 -10.65 -12.48
C GLU A 26 5.21 -10.88 -13.99
N SER A 27 4.19 -10.42 -14.72
CA SER A 27 4.11 -10.48 -16.18
C SER A 27 4.78 -9.29 -16.88
N SER A 28 5.43 -8.39 -16.14
CA SER A 28 5.97 -7.14 -16.70
C SER A 28 7.23 -7.31 -17.56
N GLY A 29 7.88 -8.47 -17.50
CA GLY A 29 9.20 -8.68 -18.12
C GLY A 29 10.35 -7.92 -17.43
N LEU A 30 10.10 -7.29 -16.29
CA LEU A 30 11.14 -6.59 -15.52
C LEU A 30 12.08 -7.58 -14.83
N PRO A 31 13.34 -7.18 -14.57
CA PRO A 31 14.26 -7.99 -13.80
C PRO A 31 13.70 -8.38 -12.43
N ASN A 32 14.01 -9.59 -11.96
CA ASN A 32 13.50 -10.13 -10.68
C ASN A 32 13.72 -9.18 -9.49
N GLN A 33 14.86 -8.50 -9.44
CA GLN A 33 15.14 -7.54 -8.36
C GLN A 33 14.26 -6.28 -8.44
N THR A 34 13.96 -5.81 -9.64
CA THR A 34 13.05 -4.68 -9.87
C THR A 34 11.61 -5.07 -9.51
N GLN A 35 11.18 -6.28 -9.91
CA GLN A 35 9.88 -6.81 -9.51
C GLN A 35 9.74 -6.91 -7.98
N LYS A 36 10.77 -7.41 -7.28
CA LYS A 36 10.79 -7.46 -5.80
C LYS A 36 10.63 -6.07 -5.18
N THR A 37 11.38 -5.07 -5.66
CA THR A 37 11.25 -3.69 -5.21
C THR A 37 9.83 -3.15 -5.42
N LEU A 38 9.23 -3.40 -6.59
CA LEU A 38 7.86 -2.95 -6.90
C LEU A 38 6.80 -3.61 -6.01
N LYS A 39 6.94 -4.92 -5.74
CA LYS A 39 6.04 -5.62 -4.81
C LYS A 39 6.13 -5.03 -3.40
N MET A 40 7.34 -4.70 -2.95
CA MET A 40 7.56 -4.03 -1.67
C MET A 40 6.93 -2.63 -1.63
N ILE A 41 7.09 -1.82 -2.70
CA ILE A 41 6.43 -0.51 -2.83
C ILE A 41 4.91 -0.66 -2.69
N ARG A 42 4.31 -1.62 -3.40
CA ARG A 42 2.87 -1.88 -3.36
C ARG A 42 2.38 -2.29 -1.98
N GLU A 43 3.09 -3.22 -1.34
CA GLU A 43 2.76 -3.67 0.01
C GLU A 43 2.85 -2.51 1.03
N LEU A 44 3.87 -1.66 0.92
CA LEU A 44 4.02 -0.49 1.79
C LEU A 44 2.89 0.52 1.59
N LYS A 45 2.51 0.82 0.35
CA LYS A 45 1.35 1.69 0.06
C LYS A 45 0.06 1.13 0.67
N GLN A 46 -0.20 -0.16 0.49
CA GLN A 46 -1.38 -0.80 1.06
C GLN A 46 -1.40 -0.70 2.59
N LYS A 47 -0.28 -1.02 3.26
CA LYS A 47 -0.18 -0.91 4.71
C LYS A 47 -0.35 0.53 5.21
N ILE A 48 0.16 1.51 4.46
CA ILE A 48 -0.04 2.94 4.78
C ILE A 48 -1.53 3.28 4.69
N GLU A 49 -2.20 2.89 3.62
CA GLU A 49 -3.63 3.15 3.42
C GLU A 49 -4.48 2.48 4.52
N GLU A 50 -4.22 1.22 4.84
CA GLU A 50 -4.89 0.50 5.92
C GLU A 50 -4.73 1.21 7.26
N LYS A 51 -3.51 1.69 7.57
CA LYS A 51 -3.23 2.44 8.81
C LYS A 51 -3.84 3.83 8.82
N GLN A 52 -3.93 4.50 7.68
CA GLN A 52 -4.64 5.78 7.55
C GLN A 52 -6.15 5.60 7.76
N GLN A 53 -6.74 4.53 7.22
CA GLN A 53 -8.14 4.20 7.48
C GLN A 53 -8.39 3.88 8.95
N GLU A 54 -7.48 3.14 9.60
CA GLU A 54 -7.54 2.86 11.04
C GLU A 54 -7.43 4.16 11.87
N LEU A 55 -6.51 5.05 11.50
CA LEU A 55 -6.35 6.38 12.10
C LEU A 55 -7.66 7.18 12.02
N GLN A 56 -8.30 7.22 10.84
CA GLN A 56 -9.57 7.92 10.64
C GLN A 56 -10.69 7.31 11.49
N LYS A 57 -10.78 5.97 11.58
CA LYS A 57 -11.76 5.29 12.44
C LYS A 57 -11.58 5.64 13.91
N VAL A 58 -10.35 5.59 14.42
CA VAL A 58 -10.04 5.96 15.81
C VAL A 58 -10.33 7.45 16.04
N ALA A 59 -10.00 8.31 15.08
CA ALA A 59 -10.26 9.74 15.18
C ALA A 59 -11.77 10.06 15.20
N ALA A 60 -12.58 9.33 14.43
CA ALA A 60 -14.03 9.51 14.36
C ALA A 60 -14.80 8.86 15.54
N ASP A 61 -14.19 7.91 16.25
CA ASP A 61 -14.83 7.25 17.40
C ASP A 61 -15.01 8.22 18.58
N GLN A 62 -16.25 8.60 18.86
CA GLN A 62 -16.62 9.51 19.95
C GLN A 62 -16.81 8.80 21.30
N ASN A 63 -16.92 7.47 21.30
CA ASN A 63 -17.19 6.68 22.50
C ASN A 63 -15.91 6.17 23.18
N MET A 64 -14.76 6.36 22.52
CA MET A 64 -13.46 5.94 23.05
C MET A 64 -12.97 6.89 24.15
N ASP A 65 -12.40 6.32 25.21
CA ASP A 65 -11.72 7.09 26.25
C ASP A 65 -10.65 8.03 25.64
N PRO A 66 -10.61 9.33 26.01
CA PRO A 66 -9.69 10.31 25.42
C PRO A 66 -8.21 9.95 25.55
N THR A 67 -7.81 9.31 26.65
CA THR A 67 -6.42 8.92 26.91
C THR A 67 -6.02 7.74 26.04
N ILE A 68 -6.90 6.73 25.95
CA ILE A 68 -6.73 5.58 25.05
C ILE A 68 -6.69 6.06 23.60
N LYS A 69 -7.61 6.95 23.21
CA LYS A 69 -7.69 7.52 21.86
C LYS A 69 -6.39 8.24 21.50
N LYS A 70 -5.89 9.12 22.36
CA LYS A 70 -4.63 9.84 22.14
C LYS A 70 -3.44 8.88 21.95
N THR A 71 -3.36 7.83 22.78
CA THR A 71 -2.31 6.82 22.71
C THR A 71 -2.36 6.04 21.39
N ARG A 72 -3.56 5.58 21.00
CA ARG A 72 -3.77 4.86 19.74
C ARG A 72 -3.44 5.73 18.52
N LEU A 73 -3.89 6.99 18.51
CA LEU A 73 -3.57 7.93 17.44
C LEU A 73 -2.06 8.16 17.33
N GLY A 74 -1.36 8.36 18.45
CA GLY A 74 0.10 8.51 18.46
C GLY A 74 0.82 7.28 17.90
N SER A 75 0.40 6.08 18.29
CA SER A 75 0.96 4.82 17.76
C SER A 75 0.72 4.67 16.26
N LEU A 76 -0.50 4.98 15.78
CA LEU A 76 -0.84 4.91 14.36
C LEU A 76 -0.04 5.92 13.53
N LEU A 77 0.12 7.16 14.02
CA LEU A 77 0.95 8.17 13.36
C LEU A 77 2.42 7.74 13.27
N ALA A 78 2.98 7.16 14.33
CA ALA A 78 4.34 6.62 14.33
C ALA A 78 4.50 5.47 13.32
N ALA A 79 3.54 4.54 13.28
CA ALA A 79 3.56 3.43 12.32
C ALA A 79 3.48 3.94 10.87
N ILE A 80 2.61 4.91 10.58
CA ILE A 80 2.51 5.54 9.26
C ILE A 80 3.83 6.20 8.87
N ALA A 81 4.50 6.91 9.80
CA ALA A 81 5.79 7.54 9.54
C ALA A 81 6.88 6.50 9.19
N THR A 82 6.96 5.39 9.94
CA THR A 82 7.89 4.29 9.63
C THR A 82 7.62 3.66 8.27
N LEU A 83 6.35 3.38 7.95
CA LEU A 83 5.98 2.81 6.66
C LEU A 83 6.30 3.77 5.51
N THR A 84 6.09 5.08 5.69
CA THR A 84 6.41 6.11 4.70
C THR A 84 7.92 6.20 4.46
N ALA A 85 8.75 6.10 5.51
CA ALA A 85 10.20 6.03 5.37
C ALA A 85 10.66 4.76 4.63
N GLY A 86 10.02 3.62 4.89
CA GLY A 86 10.21 2.39 4.13
C GLY A 86 9.88 2.56 2.65
N LEU A 87 8.75 3.22 2.35
CA LEU A 87 8.32 3.51 0.98
C LEU A 87 9.32 4.41 0.25
N ALA A 88 9.84 5.45 0.91
CA ALA A 88 10.88 6.30 0.35
C ALA A 88 12.16 5.51 0.04
N THR A 89 12.58 4.64 0.96
CA THR A 89 13.74 3.74 0.76
C THR A 89 13.56 2.82 -0.45
N ALA A 90 12.37 2.22 -0.59
CA ALA A 90 12.04 1.35 -1.71
C ALA A 90 12.07 2.09 -3.06
N ASN A 91 11.51 3.30 -3.12
CA ASN A 91 11.55 4.16 -4.31
C ASN A 91 12.97 4.59 -4.68
N ASN A 92 13.82 4.87 -3.69
CA ASN A 92 15.23 5.18 -3.92
C ASN A 92 15.98 3.96 -4.48
N ALA A 93 15.70 2.75 -3.99
CA ALA A 93 16.28 1.52 -4.53
C ALA A 93 15.86 1.30 -5.99
N LEU A 94 14.59 1.56 -6.34
CA LEU A 94 14.09 1.48 -7.71
C LEU A 94 14.81 2.50 -8.62
N THR A 95 14.94 3.74 -8.16
CA THR A 95 15.64 4.80 -8.89
C THR A 95 17.12 4.47 -9.09
N LYS A 96 17.76 3.85 -8.10
CA LYS A 96 19.15 3.39 -8.22
C LYS A 96 19.28 2.27 -9.26
N GLN A 97 18.36 1.30 -9.27
CA GLN A 97 18.34 0.25 -10.29
C GLN A 97 18.23 0.83 -11.71
N ALA A 98 17.41 1.87 -11.89
CA ALA A 98 17.29 2.59 -13.16
C ALA A 98 18.62 3.28 -13.57
N ARG A 99 19.25 4.02 -12.65
CA ARG A 99 20.48 4.79 -12.93
C ARG A 99 21.71 3.92 -13.17
N GLU A 100 21.75 2.73 -12.59
CA GLU A 100 22.86 1.77 -12.79
C GLU A 100 22.80 1.05 -14.15
N GLY A 101 21.92 1.46 -15.06
CA GLY A 101 21.78 0.84 -16.39
C GLY A 101 21.25 -0.59 -16.34
N LYS A 102 20.60 -0.98 -15.23
CA LYS A 102 20.03 -2.33 -15.06
C LYS A 102 18.67 -2.50 -15.74
N LEU A 103 18.15 -1.42 -16.32
CA LEU A 103 16.88 -1.36 -17.02
C LEU A 103 17.09 -0.68 -18.37
N SER A 104 16.47 -1.22 -19.42
CA SER A 104 16.27 -0.47 -20.67
C SER A 104 15.27 0.67 -20.47
N ASP A 105 15.18 1.60 -21.41
CA ASP A 105 14.23 2.73 -21.35
C ASP A 105 12.77 2.24 -21.22
N ASP A 106 12.38 1.21 -21.98
CA ASP A 106 11.05 0.58 -21.88
C ASP A 106 10.81 -0.03 -20.49
N GLN A 107 11.81 -0.73 -19.95
CA GLN A 107 11.72 -1.32 -18.61
C GLN A 107 11.66 -0.24 -17.52
N LEU A 108 12.36 0.87 -17.70
CA LEU A 108 12.30 2.01 -16.79
C LEU A 108 10.90 2.62 -16.81
N GLN A 109 10.33 2.87 -17.99
CA GLN A 109 8.98 3.40 -18.14
C GLN A 109 7.95 2.45 -17.51
N GLN A 110 8.05 1.15 -17.76
CA GLN A 110 7.18 0.13 -17.16
C GLN A 110 7.31 0.11 -15.64
N ALA A 111 8.52 0.17 -15.10
CA ALA A 111 8.76 0.19 -13.66
C ALA A 111 8.16 1.44 -13.00
N GLN A 112 8.28 2.62 -13.62
CA GLN A 112 7.68 3.86 -13.12
C GLN A 112 6.15 3.79 -13.11
N GLN A 113 5.54 3.26 -14.17
CA GLN A 113 4.09 3.07 -14.24
C GLN A 113 3.58 2.13 -13.14
N LEU A 114 4.27 1.01 -12.93
CA LEU A 114 3.92 0.03 -11.89
C LEU A 114 4.13 0.59 -10.48
N ALA A 115 5.18 1.40 -10.27
CA ALA A 115 5.44 2.06 -8.99
C ALA A 115 4.42 3.15 -8.66
N ALA A 116 3.78 3.76 -9.67
CA ALA A 116 2.75 4.78 -9.48
C ALA A 116 1.38 4.19 -9.08
N LYS A 117 1.08 2.95 -9.47
CA LYS A 117 -0.18 2.24 -9.15
C LYS A 117 -0.38 1.92 -7.66
#